data_AF-A0A5R9FGG7-F1
#
_entry.id   AF-A0A5R9FGG7-F1
#
_cell.length_a   1.000
_cell.length_b   1.000
_cell.length_c   1.000
_cell.angle_alpha   90.00
_cell.angle_beta   90.00
_cell.angle_gamma   90.00
#
_symmetry.space_group_name_H-M   'P 1'
#
loop_
_entity.id
_entity.type
_entity.pdbx_description
1 polymer ?
#
loop_
_entity_poly.entity_id
_entity_poly.type
_entity_poly.pdbx_seq_one_letter_code
_entity_poly.pdbx_strand_id
1 'polypeptide(L)' 'MSAYQASDSRTSGTAAAISAVGLVKAYGEQRVLDGVDLQIPQGSVFSLLGPNGA' A
#
# COMPACT_ATOMS: atom_id res chain seq x y z
N MET A 1 12.20 10.76 -41.29
CA MET A 1 12.55 11.15 -39.91
C MET A 1 11.28 11.08 -39.08
N SER A 2 11.11 10.02 -38.30
CA SER A 2 9.96 9.81 -37.42
C SER A 2 10.47 9.72 -35.99
N ALA A 3 9.86 10.48 -35.09
CA ALA A 3 10.36 10.73 -33.75
C ALA A 3 10.45 9.46 -32.91
N TYR A 4 11.48 9.40 -32.06
CA TYR A 4 11.65 8.41 -31.00
C TYR A 4 10.52 8.59 -29.98
N GLN A 5 9.50 7.73 -30.05
CA GLN A 5 8.57 7.56 -28.93
C GLN A 5 9.35 6.86 -27.83
N ALA A 6 9.83 7.61 -26.85
CA ALA A 6 10.28 7.05 -25.59
C ALA A 6 9.07 6.38 -24.93
N SER A 7 8.89 5.11 -25.21
CA SER A 7 7.92 4.26 -24.51
C SER A 7 8.40 4.10 -23.08
N ASP A 8 7.97 5.00 -22.19
CA ASP A 8 8.07 4.76 -20.76
C ASP A 8 7.11 3.60 -20.42
N SER A 9 7.63 2.40 -20.62
CA SER A 9 6.92 1.12 -20.54
C SER A 9 7.34 0.40 -19.27
N ARG A 10 7.24 1.10 -18.14
CA ARG A 10 7.30 0.51 -16.80
C ARG A 10 5.99 0.70 -16.05
N THR A 11 4.89 0.28 -16.67
CA THR A 11 3.71 -0.12 -15.92
C THR A 11 3.44 -1.59 -16.18
N SER A 12 4.45 -2.44 -15.89
CA SER A 12 4.11 -3.78 -15.42
C SER A 12 3.43 -3.54 -14.08
N GLY A 13 2.11 -3.73 -14.02
CA GLY A 13 1.34 -3.55 -12.78
C GLY A 13 2.09 -4.16 -11.61
N THR A 14 2.64 -3.32 -10.76
CA THR A 14 3.59 -3.73 -9.74
C THR A 14 2.82 -4.56 -8.74
N ALA A 15 3.11 -5.86 -8.70
CA ALA A 15 2.64 -6.72 -7.63
C ALA A 15 2.87 -6.00 -6.30
N ALA A 16 1.85 -6.00 -5.44
CA ALA A 16 1.97 -5.38 -4.13
C ALA A 16 3.18 -5.98 -3.40
N ALA A 17 4.12 -5.13 -3.00
CA ALA A 17 5.26 -5.55 -2.19
C ALA A 17 4.82 -5.85 -0.75
N ILE A 18 3.79 -5.16 -0.28
CA ILE A 18 3.11 -5.43 0.99
C ILE A 18 1.62 -5.58 0.69
N SER A 19 1.03 -6.70 1.12
CA SER A 19 -0.40 -6.97 1.02
C SER A 19 -0.90 -7.47 2.37
N ALA A 20 -1.98 -6.87 2.88
CA ALA A 20 -2.71 -7.33 4.05
C ALA A 20 -4.21 -7.27 3.77
N VAL A 21 -4.95 -8.25 4.27
CA VAL A 21 -6.41 -8.30 4.16
C VAL A 21 -6.97 -8.60 5.54
N GLY A 22 -7.94 -7.80 5.98
CA GLY A 22 -8.62 -7.95 7.27
C GLY A 22 -7.68 -7.79 8.46
N LEU A 23 -6.69 -6.90 8.40
CA LEU A 23 -5.72 -6.73 9.48
C LEU A 23 -6.43 -6.21 10.75
N VAL A 24 -6.36 -7.02 11.81
CA VAL A 24 -6.91 -6.71 13.13
C VAL A 24 -5.79 -6.67 14.15
N LYS A 25 -5.86 -5.71 15.08
CA LYS A 25 -4.95 -5.62 16.22
C LYS A 25 -5.73 -5.31 17.48
N ALA A 26 -5.41 -6.02 18.56
CA ALA A 26 -5.94 -5.77 19.89
C ALA A 26 -4.81 -5.70 20.93
N TYR A 27 -5.06 -4.94 21.99
CA TYR A 27 -4.29 -4.93 23.22
C TYR A 27 -5.23 -5.30 24.37
N GLY A 28 -5.07 -6.51 24.91
CA GLY A 28 -6.06 -7.09 25.82
C GLY A 28 -7.42 -7.22 25.12
N GLU A 29 -8.47 -6.73 25.77
CA GLU A 29 -9.83 -6.74 25.24
C GLU A 29 -10.10 -5.61 24.23
N GLN A 30 -9.22 -4.61 24.15
CA GLN A 30 -9.41 -3.46 23.28
C GLN A 30 -8.88 -3.74 21.87
N ARG A 31 -9.79 -3.79 20.89
CA ARG A 31 -9.44 -3.78 19.47
C ARG A 31 -9.04 -2.36 19.06
N VAL A 32 -7.81 -2.19 18.56
CA VAL A 32 -7.24 -0.92 18.08
C VAL A 32 -7.16 -0.83 16.57
N LEU A 33 -7.21 -1.96 15.86
CA LEU A 33 -7.35 -2.00 14.42
C LEU A 33 -8.40 -3.04 14.08
N ASP A 34 -9.34 -2.70 13.20
CA ASP A 34 -10.48 -3.55 12.87
C ASP A 34 -10.63 -3.75 11.36
N GLY A 35 -10.06 -4.85 10.85
CA GLY A 35 -10.35 -5.34 9.51
C GLY A 35 -9.79 -4.46 8.39
N VAL A 36 -8.55 -4.00 8.50
CA VAL A 36 -7.94 -3.10 7.51
C VAL A 36 -7.26 -3.86 6.37
N ASP A 37 -7.57 -3.45 5.14
CA ASP A 37 -6.93 -3.94 3.92
C ASP A 37 -5.84 -2.97 3.46
N LEU A 38 -4.67 -3.49 3.08
CA LEU A 38 -3.52 -2.72 2.59
C LEU A 38 -2.92 -3.35 1.34
N GLN A 39 -2.62 -2.52 0.35
CA GLN A 39 -1.89 -2.88 -0.87
C GLN A 39 -0.85 -1.79 -1.11
N ILE A 40 0.44 -2.09 -0.89
CA ILE A 40 1.53 -1.14 -1.08
C ILE A 40 2.41 -1.63 -2.24
N PRO A 41 2.46 -0.90 -3.37
CA PRO A 41 3.26 -1.27 -4.53
C PRO A 41 4.76 -1.26 -4.25
N GLN A 42 5.51 -2.11 -4.96
CA GLN A 42 6.97 -2.06 -4.94
C GLN A 42 7.49 -0.69 -5.40
N GLY A 43 8.52 -0.18 -4.72
CA GLY A 43 9.17 1.09 -5.07
C GLY A 43 8.37 2.34 -4.68
N SER A 44 7.28 2.18 -3.93
CA SER A 44 6.49 3.30 -3.41
C SER A 44 6.92 3.70 -2.00
N VAL A 45 6.67 4.97 -1.65
CA VAL A 45 6.67 5.45 -0.26
C VAL A 45 5.22 5.61 0.17
N PHE A 46 4.85 4.95 1.26
CA PHE A 46 3.50 4.94 1.79
C PHE A 46 3.51 5.44 3.25
N SER A 47 2.53 6.27 3.61
CA SER A 47 2.37 6.80 4.96
C SER A 47 0.93 6.61 5.42
N LEU A 48 0.77 6.18 6.67
CA LEU A 48 -0.50 6.12 7.39
C LEU A 48 -0.47 7.19 8.47
N LEU A 49 -1.44 8.09 8.43
CA LEU A 49 -1.54 9.22 9.35
C LEU A 49 -2.90 9.19 10.05
N GLY A 50 -2.89 9.47 11.34
CA GLY A 50 -4.09 9.56 12.16
C GLY A 50 -3.80 10.28 13.47
N PRO A 51 -4.84 10.59 14.26
CA PRO A 51 -4.68 11.06 15.63
C PRO A 51 -3.83 10.10 16.45
N ASN A 52 -3.17 10.60 17.51
CA ASN A 52 -2.44 9.74 18.43
C ASN A 52 -3.37 8.68 19.04
N GLY A 53 -3.07 7.40 18.79
CA GLY A 53 -3.84 6.26 19.29
C GLY A 53 -4.92 5.72 18.35
N ALA A 54 -4.99 6.21 17.11
CA ALA A 54 -5.81 5.63 16.04
C ALA A 54 -5.21 4.35 15.44
#